data_AF-A0A1P8YJV8-F1
#
_entry.id   AF-A0A1P8YJV8-F1
#
_cell.length_a   1.000
_cell.length_b   1.000
_cell.length_c   1.000
_cell.angle_alpha   90.00
_cell.angle_beta   90.00
_cell.angle_gamma   90.00
#
_symmetry.space_group_name_H-M   'P 1'
#
loop_
_entity.id
_entity.type
_entity.pdbx_description
1 polymer ?
#
loop_
_entity_poly.entity_id
_entity_poly.type
_entity_poly.pdbx_seq_one_letter_code
_entity_poly.pdbx_strand_id
1 'polypeptide(L)'
;MEAFVGDVALVKPQVAFFEAYGSAGYAVLERTISVVRAAGTLVIADAKRGDIGSTMAAYSQAWLGEDAPLASDAVTVSPYLGFGALEPAVELATEHGRGLFVLARTSNPEGGQLQGAQLDAADLSGVSAGKGVSVAQSIVDAAVAQNRDGRDTVGLVVGATRGHGLDLSEFSGPILAPGLGAQGATVADLAEIFRDSRELLLPNTSRDVLRHGPSVSALREAAERVRDDVENGLA
;
A
#
# COMPACT_ATOMS: atom_id res chain seq x y z
N MET A 1 6.55 19.26 0.48
CA MET A 1 7.00 18.93 -0.89
C MET A 1 8.46 19.21 -1.02
N GLU A 2 8.90 20.47 -0.95
CA GLU A 2 10.32 20.87 -0.98
C GLU A 2 11.20 20.11 0.03
N ALA A 3 10.65 19.75 1.20
CA ALA A 3 11.37 19.00 2.22
C ALA A 3 11.65 17.53 1.89
N PHE A 4 10.92 16.92 0.94
CA PHE A 4 10.93 15.47 0.71
C PHE A 4 11.39 15.07 -0.70
N VAL A 5 11.46 16.02 -1.63
CA VAL A 5 11.89 15.78 -3.01
C VAL A 5 13.32 15.25 -3.03
N GLY A 6 13.51 14.03 -3.55
CA GLY A 6 14.81 13.38 -3.68
C GLY A 6 15.39 12.77 -2.39
N ASP A 7 14.78 13.03 -1.24
CA ASP A 7 15.28 12.59 0.07
C ASP A 7 14.51 11.38 0.65
N VAL A 8 13.29 11.14 0.15
CA VAL A 8 12.47 9.96 0.50
C VAL A 8 12.22 9.10 -0.73
N ALA A 9 12.17 7.77 -0.54
CA ALA A 9 11.89 6.83 -1.61
C ALA A 9 10.50 7.06 -2.23
N LEU A 10 9.50 7.30 -1.37
CA LEU A 10 8.12 7.53 -1.78
C LEU A 10 7.35 8.42 -0.80
N VAL A 11 6.26 9.00 -1.28
CA VAL A 11 5.22 9.61 -0.45
C VAL A 11 3.88 8.91 -0.65
N LYS A 12 3.02 8.98 0.37
CA LYS A 12 1.72 8.33 0.35
C LYS A 12 0.58 9.28 0.75
N PRO A 13 0.11 10.15 -0.15
CA PRO A 13 -1.04 11.02 0.13
C PRO A 13 -2.27 10.18 0.49
N GLN A 14 -2.88 10.47 1.65
CA GLN A 14 -4.16 9.90 2.03
C GLN A 14 -5.28 10.75 1.42
N VAL A 15 -5.93 10.19 0.40
CA VAL A 15 -6.85 10.91 -0.48
C VAL A 15 -8.03 11.51 0.29
N ALA A 16 -8.50 10.86 1.36
CA ALA A 16 -9.59 11.35 2.20
C ALA A 16 -9.35 12.78 2.76
N PHE A 17 -8.08 13.14 3.05
CA PHE A 17 -7.76 14.48 3.56
C PHE A 17 -7.83 15.57 2.50
N PHE A 18 -7.82 15.20 1.22
CA PHE A 18 -8.05 16.12 0.10
C PHE A 18 -9.55 16.13 -0.26
N GLU A 19 -10.19 14.96 -0.29
CA GLU A 19 -11.64 14.83 -0.54
C GLU A 19 -12.50 15.67 0.40
N ALA A 20 -12.07 15.83 1.66
CA ALA A 20 -12.74 16.68 2.65
C ALA A 20 -12.92 18.15 2.21
N TYR A 21 -12.15 18.61 1.23
CA TYR A 21 -12.22 19.95 0.64
C TYR A 21 -12.84 19.97 -0.77
N GLY A 22 -13.47 18.87 -1.20
CA GLY A 22 -14.14 18.77 -2.50
C GLY A 22 -13.19 18.94 -3.69
N SER A 23 -13.68 19.57 -4.76
CA SER A 23 -12.90 19.78 -5.99
C SER A 23 -11.64 20.63 -5.77
N ALA A 24 -11.68 21.60 -4.86
CA ALA A 24 -10.50 22.38 -4.50
C ALA A 24 -9.42 21.51 -3.85
N GLY A 25 -9.82 20.55 -3.01
CA GLY A 25 -8.91 19.57 -2.44
C GLY A 25 -8.28 18.65 -3.50
N TYR A 26 -9.08 18.18 -4.46
CA TYR A 26 -8.55 17.42 -5.60
C TYR A 26 -7.56 18.23 -6.45
N ALA A 27 -7.83 19.51 -6.72
CA ALA A 27 -6.86 20.35 -7.43
C ALA A 27 -5.51 20.47 -6.69
N VAL A 28 -5.53 20.50 -5.35
CA VAL A 28 -4.31 20.44 -4.53
C VAL A 28 -3.65 19.06 -4.62
N LEU A 29 -4.43 17.98 -4.61
CA LEU A 29 -3.90 16.61 -4.75
C LEU A 29 -3.22 16.40 -6.12
N GLU A 30 -3.86 16.79 -7.21
CA GLU A 30 -3.32 16.72 -8.58
C GLU A 30 -1.97 17.43 -8.67
N ARG A 31 -1.91 18.68 -8.17
CA ARG A 31 -0.66 19.45 -8.11
C ARG A 31 0.38 18.78 -7.22
N THR A 32 -0.04 18.22 -6.09
CA THR A 32 0.86 17.52 -5.16
C THR A 32 1.52 16.34 -5.88
N ILE A 33 0.72 15.43 -6.46
CA ILE A 33 1.22 14.24 -7.18
C ILE A 33 2.16 14.65 -8.31
N SER A 34 1.74 15.60 -9.16
CA SER A 34 2.54 16.09 -10.28
C SER A 34 3.91 16.61 -9.82
N VAL A 35 3.96 17.44 -8.76
CA VAL A 35 5.21 18.00 -8.25
C VAL A 35 6.15 16.93 -7.67
N VAL A 36 5.64 15.92 -6.95
CA VAL A 36 6.49 14.84 -6.40
C VAL A 36 7.09 14.00 -7.52
N ARG A 37 6.26 13.57 -8.46
CA ARG A 37 6.69 12.67 -9.53
C ARG A 37 7.68 13.35 -10.46
N ALA A 38 7.46 14.62 -10.80
CA ALA A 38 8.41 15.43 -11.57
C ALA A 38 9.77 15.58 -10.87
N ALA A 39 9.80 15.43 -9.55
CA ALA A 39 11.01 15.45 -8.73
C ALA A 39 11.70 14.08 -8.59
N GLY A 40 11.14 13.02 -9.18
CA GLY A 40 11.69 11.66 -9.14
C GLY A 40 11.35 10.85 -7.89
N THR A 41 10.49 11.35 -7.00
CA THR A 41 10.00 10.60 -5.84
C THR A 41 8.72 9.84 -6.22
N LEU A 42 8.62 8.58 -5.79
CA LEU A 42 7.45 7.75 -6.09
C LEU A 42 6.22 8.18 -5.27
N VAL A 43 5.03 7.98 -5.84
CA VAL A 43 3.76 8.31 -5.20
C VAL A 43 2.86 7.08 -5.12
N ILE A 44 2.44 6.74 -3.90
CA ILE A 44 1.35 5.79 -3.65
C ILE A 44 0.10 6.57 -3.24
N ALA A 45 -0.92 6.62 -4.11
CA ALA A 45 -2.21 7.19 -3.73
C ALA A 45 -2.94 6.25 -2.78
N ASP A 46 -3.13 6.67 -1.52
CA ASP A 46 -3.85 5.86 -0.55
C ASP A 46 -5.36 6.13 -0.62
N ALA A 47 -6.00 5.59 -1.66
CA ALA A 47 -7.39 5.82 -2.04
C ALA A 47 -8.35 4.68 -1.64
N LYS A 48 -7.82 3.48 -1.37
CA LYS A 48 -8.54 2.26 -0.99
C LYS A 48 -9.77 1.96 -1.87
N ARG A 49 -9.65 2.19 -3.19
CA ARG A 49 -10.76 1.99 -4.13
C ARG A 49 -11.08 0.50 -4.32
N GLY A 50 -12.33 0.18 -4.59
CA GLY A 50 -12.77 -1.17 -4.88
C GLY A 50 -14.18 -1.13 -5.46
N ASP A 51 -14.34 -1.68 -6.65
CA ASP A 51 -15.62 -1.76 -7.37
C ASP A 51 -15.55 -2.95 -8.35
N ILE A 52 -16.53 -3.11 -9.23
CA ILE A 52 -16.59 -4.17 -10.24
C ILE A 52 -16.58 -3.62 -11.66
N GLY A 53 -16.03 -4.42 -12.59
CA GLY A 53 -16.15 -4.20 -14.03
C GLY A 53 -15.81 -2.79 -14.49
N SER A 54 -16.72 -2.14 -15.21
CA SER A 54 -16.51 -0.81 -15.77
C SER A 54 -16.28 0.28 -14.72
N THR A 55 -16.84 0.13 -13.52
CA THR A 55 -16.61 1.12 -12.44
C THR A 55 -15.20 0.97 -11.87
N MET A 56 -14.71 -0.27 -11.72
CA MET A 56 -13.32 -0.49 -11.35
C MET A 56 -12.38 0.07 -12.42
N ALA A 57 -12.69 -0.14 -13.70
CA ALA A 57 -11.92 0.42 -14.81
C ALA A 57 -11.88 1.97 -14.78
N ALA A 58 -12.99 2.63 -14.41
CA ALA A 58 -13.01 4.08 -14.25
C ALA A 58 -12.10 4.56 -13.09
N TYR A 59 -12.10 3.84 -11.96
CA TYR A 59 -11.14 4.10 -10.88
C TYR A 59 -9.70 3.85 -11.34
N SER A 60 -9.44 2.76 -12.06
CA SER A 60 -8.12 2.45 -12.62
C SER A 60 -7.64 3.59 -13.51
N GLN A 61 -8.47 4.08 -14.45
CA GLN A 61 -8.09 5.17 -15.32
C GLN A 61 -7.69 6.43 -14.53
N ALA A 62 -8.42 6.77 -13.47
CA ALA A 62 -8.15 7.96 -12.67
C ALA A 62 -6.76 7.90 -11.98
N TRP A 63 -6.37 6.74 -11.45
CA TRP A 63 -5.16 6.61 -10.63
C TRP A 63 -3.95 6.02 -11.39
N LEU A 64 -4.19 5.22 -12.43
CA LEU A 64 -3.20 4.41 -13.14
C LEU A 64 -3.09 4.75 -14.63
N GLY A 65 -3.98 5.58 -15.19
CA GLY A 65 -3.88 6.03 -16.57
C GLY A 65 -2.68 6.97 -16.79
N GLU A 66 -2.08 6.91 -17.98
CA GLU A 66 -0.87 7.69 -18.35
C GLU A 66 -1.04 9.19 -18.08
N ASP A 67 -2.08 9.79 -18.64
CA ASP A 67 -2.34 11.24 -18.63
C ASP A 67 -3.36 11.69 -17.57
N ALA A 68 -3.73 10.81 -16.63
CA ALA A 68 -4.72 11.17 -15.63
C ALA A 68 -4.16 12.22 -14.65
N PRO A 69 -4.92 13.27 -14.26
CA PRO A 69 -4.44 14.27 -13.30
C PRO A 69 -4.03 13.70 -11.94
N LEU A 70 -4.57 12.52 -11.59
CA LEU A 70 -4.30 11.79 -10.35
C LEU A 70 -3.35 10.59 -10.55
N ALA A 71 -2.75 10.47 -11.74
CA ALA A 71 -1.81 9.43 -12.11
C ALA A 71 -0.67 9.27 -11.09
N SER A 72 -0.69 8.18 -10.35
CA SER A 72 0.28 7.83 -9.31
C SER A 72 1.07 6.59 -9.71
N ASP A 73 2.24 6.38 -9.11
CA ASP A 73 3.06 5.19 -9.39
C ASP A 73 2.45 3.92 -8.80
N ALA A 74 1.64 4.05 -7.74
CA ALA A 74 0.72 3.01 -7.30
C ALA A 74 -0.52 3.55 -6.60
N VAL A 75 -1.54 2.70 -6.40
CA VAL A 75 -2.75 3.04 -5.65
C VAL A 75 -3.16 1.92 -4.68
N THR A 76 -3.66 2.27 -3.50
CA THR A 76 -4.23 1.29 -2.58
C THR A 76 -5.64 0.88 -3.01
N VAL A 77 -5.93 -0.42 -2.97
CA VAL A 77 -7.23 -0.99 -3.39
C VAL A 77 -7.79 -1.96 -2.36
N SER A 78 -9.13 -2.00 -2.24
CA SER A 78 -9.84 -2.87 -1.32
C SER A 78 -10.43 -4.08 -2.06
N PRO A 79 -10.05 -5.32 -1.69
CA PRO A 79 -10.52 -6.53 -2.37
C PRO A 79 -11.84 -7.08 -1.79
N TYR A 80 -12.66 -6.25 -1.14
CA TYR A 80 -13.89 -6.71 -0.47
C TYR A 80 -14.85 -7.42 -1.44
N LEU A 81 -14.90 -6.98 -2.69
CA LEU A 81 -15.73 -7.54 -3.76
C LEU A 81 -15.09 -8.77 -4.43
N GLY A 82 -14.02 -9.31 -3.83
CA GLY A 82 -13.18 -10.36 -4.38
C GLY A 82 -11.95 -9.80 -5.09
N PHE A 83 -10.81 -10.51 -5.00
CA PHE A 83 -9.57 -10.08 -5.65
C PHE A 83 -9.74 -9.94 -7.17
N GLY A 84 -10.45 -10.87 -7.81
CA GLY A 84 -10.71 -10.82 -9.26
C GLY A 84 -11.52 -9.61 -9.73
N ALA A 85 -12.25 -8.92 -8.83
CA ALA A 85 -12.91 -7.66 -9.19
C ALA A 85 -11.89 -6.54 -9.50
N LEU A 86 -10.66 -6.68 -9.03
CA LEU A 86 -9.56 -5.73 -9.23
C LEU A 86 -8.83 -5.91 -10.56
N GLU A 87 -9.21 -6.90 -11.39
CA GLU A 87 -8.54 -7.20 -12.67
C GLU A 87 -8.34 -5.96 -13.55
N PRO A 88 -9.33 -5.06 -13.75
CA PRO A 88 -9.12 -3.86 -14.57
C PRO A 88 -8.05 -2.91 -14.01
N ALA A 89 -7.73 -2.99 -12.72
CA ALA A 89 -6.65 -2.21 -12.12
C ALA A 89 -5.30 -2.91 -12.23
N VAL A 90 -5.27 -4.24 -12.14
CA VAL A 90 -4.06 -5.05 -12.35
C VAL A 90 -3.60 -4.87 -13.79
N GLU A 91 -4.48 -5.09 -14.77
CA GLU A 91 -4.17 -4.96 -16.21
C GLU A 91 -3.59 -3.58 -16.54
N LEU A 92 -4.27 -2.51 -16.11
CA LEU A 92 -3.84 -1.14 -16.41
C LEU A 92 -2.54 -0.78 -15.69
N ALA A 93 -2.35 -1.25 -14.44
CA ALA A 93 -1.10 -1.06 -13.72
C ALA A 93 0.07 -1.75 -14.45
N THR A 94 -0.10 -3.00 -14.88
CA THR A 94 0.90 -3.75 -15.64
C THR A 94 1.23 -3.07 -16.97
N GLU A 95 0.22 -2.62 -17.71
CA GLU A 95 0.39 -1.92 -18.99
C GLU A 95 1.26 -0.66 -18.83
N HIS A 96 1.02 0.11 -17.76
CA HIS A 96 1.65 1.41 -17.55
C HIS A 96 2.89 1.36 -16.64
N GLY A 97 3.34 0.17 -16.23
CA GLY A 97 4.48 0.00 -15.32
C GLY A 97 4.25 0.61 -13.93
N ARG A 98 3.02 0.50 -13.41
CA ARG A 98 2.57 0.99 -12.10
C ARG A 98 2.26 -0.17 -11.16
N GLY A 99 1.93 0.13 -9.90
CA GLY A 99 1.63 -0.87 -8.88
C GLY A 99 0.25 -0.73 -8.23
N LEU A 100 -0.14 -1.79 -7.54
CA LEU A 100 -1.29 -1.81 -6.63
C LEU A 100 -0.83 -2.16 -5.22
N PHE A 101 -1.51 -1.64 -4.20
CA PHE A 101 -1.35 -2.10 -2.83
C PHE A 101 -2.69 -2.59 -2.28
N VAL A 102 -2.87 -3.91 -2.31
CA VAL A 102 -4.14 -4.55 -1.95
C VAL A 102 -4.24 -4.69 -0.43
N LEU A 103 -5.37 -4.29 0.16
CA LEU A 103 -5.60 -4.45 1.60
C LEU A 103 -5.71 -5.94 1.97
N ALA A 104 -4.72 -6.49 2.68
CA ALA A 104 -4.76 -7.87 3.18
C ALA A 104 -5.07 -7.93 4.67
N ARG A 105 -4.23 -7.29 5.50
CA ARG A 105 -4.39 -7.31 6.96
C ARG A 105 -4.14 -5.92 7.53
N THR A 106 -5.14 -5.31 8.14
CA THR A 106 -5.01 -3.98 8.76
C THR A 106 -4.91 -4.07 10.28
N SER A 107 -4.31 -3.06 10.90
CA SER A 107 -4.02 -3.02 12.34
C SER A 107 -5.22 -2.59 13.21
N ASN A 108 -6.31 -2.12 12.62
CA ASN A 108 -7.46 -1.66 13.37
C ASN A 108 -8.23 -2.85 14.00
N PRO A 109 -8.79 -2.69 15.21
CA PRO A 109 -9.46 -3.79 15.94
C PRO A 109 -10.59 -4.46 15.15
N GLU A 110 -11.37 -3.67 14.40
CA GLU A 110 -12.56 -4.11 13.68
C GLU A 110 -12.21 -4.96 12.45
N GLY A 111 -11.02 -4.75 11.88
CA GLY A 111 -10.59 -5.46 10.68
C GLY A 111 -10.40 -6.96 10.91
N GLY A 112 -10.02 -7.35 12.13
CA GLY A 112 -9.67 -8.73 12.47
C GLY A 112 -10.80 -9.74 12.25
N GLN A 113 -12.06 -9.35 12.49
CA GLN A 113 -13.20 -10.25 12.33
C GLN A 113 -13.36 -10.70 10.89
N LEU A 114 -13.40 -9.76 9.94
CA LEU A 114 -13.57 -10.08 8.52
C LEU A 114 -12.30 -10.70 7.95
N GLN A 115 -11.14 -10.12 8.23
CA GLN A 115 -9.85 -10.53 7.66
C GLN A 115 -9.42 -11.92 8.16
N GLY A 116 -9.78 -12.28 9.40
CA GLY A 116 -9.51 -13.58 9.99
C GLY A 116 -10.58 -14.64 9.74
N ALA A 117 -11.72 -14.28 9.13
CA ALA A 117 -12.78 -15.23 8.81
C ALA A 117 -12.23 -16.34 7.90
N GLN A 118 -12.60 -17.59 8.21
CA GLN A 118 -12.14 -18.76 7.46
C GLN A 118 -13.02 -18.98 6.25
N LEU A 119 -12.39 -19.19 5.09
CA LEU A 119 -13.02 -19.57 3.84
C LEU A 119 -12.92 -21.09 3.71
N ASP A 120 -14.02 -21.73 3.29
CA ASP A 120 -14.02 -23.16 3.02
C ASP A 120 -13.26 -23.44 1.73
N ALA A 121 -12.43 -24.49 1.73
CA ALA A 121 -11.62 -24.86 0.57
C ALA A 121 -12.45 -25.16 -0.68
N ALA A 122 -13.73 -25.55 -0.52
CA ALA A 122 -14.66 -25.80 -1.61
C ALA A 122 -15.09 -24.53 -2.37
N ASP A 123 -15.05 -23.38 -1.70
CA ASP A 123 -15.44 -22.08 -2.27
C ASP A 123 -14.26 -21.36 -2.94
N LEU A 124 -13.06 -21.94 -2.87
CA LEU A 124 -11.82 -21.38 -3.42
C LEU A 124 -11.39 -22.14 -4.68
N SER A 125 -11.47 -21.48 -5.83
CA SER A 125 -10.95 -22.04 -7.08
C SER A 125 -9.43 -22.17 -7.01
N GLY A 126 -8.91 -23.41 -7.11
CA GLY A 126 -7.47 -23.66 -7.22
C GLY A 126 -6.74 -23.98 -5.92
N VAL A 127 -7.46 -24.15 -4.79
CA VAL A 127 -6.87 -24.62 -3.53
C VAL A 127 -7.11 -26.12 -3.38
N SER A 128 -6.05 -26.91 -3.17
CA SER A 128 -6.16 -28.35 -2.89
C SER A 128 -6.96 -28.59 -1.61
N ALA A 129 -7.82 -29.61 -1.59
CA ALA A 129 -8.65 -29.98 -0.44
C ALA A 129 -7.82 -30.03 0.87
N GLY A 130 -8.02 -29.06 1.75
CA GLY A 130 -7.24 -28.84 2.96
C GLY A 130 -7.98 -27.97 3.99
N LYS A 131 -7.28 -27.56 5.06
CA LYS A 131 -7.82 -26.60 6.05
C LYS A 131 -8.20 -25.30 5.33
N GLY A 132 -9.34 -24.71 5.72
CA GLY A 132 -9.74 -23.38 5.25
C GLY A 132 -8.63 -22.34 5.46
N VAL A 133 -8.59 -21.33 4.60
CA VAL A 133 -7.66 -20.20 4.71
C VAL A 133 -8.41 -18.97 5.18
N SER A 134 -7.73 -18.05 5.86
CA SER A 134 -8.36 -16.78 6.22
C SER A 134 -8.61 -15.92 4.98
N VAL A 135 -9.60 -15.02 5.03
CA VAL A 135 -9.81 -14.00 3.98
C VAL A 135 -8.50 -13.28 3.67
N ALA A 136 -7.76 -12.84 4.69
CA ALA A 136 -6.50 -12.13 4.49
C ALA A 136 -5.43 -12.99 3.79
N GLN A 137 -5.30 -14.28 4.13
CA GLN A 137 -4.38 -15.18 3.43
C GLN A 137 -4.79 -15.39 1.97
N SER A 138 -6.10 -15.50 1.67
CA SER A 138 -6.56 -15.65 0.28
C SER A 138 -6.17 -14.45 -0.60
N ILE A 139 -6.05 -13.25 -0.02
CA ILE A 139 -5.55 -12.06 -0.72
C ILE A 139 -4.06 -12.17 -1.00
N VAL A 140 -3.28 -12.69 -0.05
CA VAL A 140 -1.84 -12.95 -0.25
C VAL A 140 -1.65 -13.98 -1.37
N ASP A 141 -2.36 -15.10 -1.31
CA ASP A 141 -2.25 -16.19 -2.29
C ASP A 141 -2.61 -15.71 -3.71
N ALA A 142 -3.63 -14.86 -3.83
CA ALA A 142 -4.00 -14.24 -5.10
C ALA A 142 -2.94 -13.25 -5.62
N ALA A 143 -2.33 -12.46 -4.73
CA ALA A 143 -1.23 -11.57 -5.09
C ALA A 143 0.02 -12.35 -5.53
N VAL A 144 0.36 -13.44 -4.84
CA VAL A 144 1.42 -14.38 -5.25
C VAL A 144 1.14 -14.92 -6.65
N ALA A 145 -0.09 -15.36 -6.91
CA ALA A 145 -0.48 -15.88 -8.21
C ALA A 145 -0.35 -14.82 -9.33
N GLN A 146 -0.75 -13.57 -9.07
CA GLN A 146 -0.60 -12.47 -10.02
C GLN A 146 0.86 -12.13 -10.30
N ASN A 147 1.72 -12.10 -9.27
CA ASN A 147 3.13 -11.73 -9.43
C ASN A 147 4.02 -12.82 -10.05
N ARG A 148 3.46 -13.97 -10.45
CA ARG A 148 4.23 -15.06 -11.10
C ARG A 148 4.88 -14.67 -12.42
N ASP A 149 4.44 -13.57 -13.03
CA ASP A 149 5.07 -13.01 -14.22
C ASP A 149 6.41 -12.29 -13.95
N GLY A 150 6.78 -12.14 -12.66
CA GLY A 150 8.03 -11.55 -12.20
C GLY A 150 8.06 -10.02 -12.23
N ARG A 151 6.92 -9.35 -12.44
CA ARG A 151 6.83 -7.88 -12.45
C ARG A 151 6.56 -7.29 -11.08
N ASP A 152 6.06 -8.09 -10.15
CA ASP A 152 5.70 -7.68 -8.80
C ASP A 152 4.72 -6.48 -8.75
N THR A 153 3.82 -6.40 -9.74
CA THR A 153 2.83 -5.33 -9.89
C THR A 153 1.90 -5.22 -8.67
N VAL A 154 1.60 -6.35 -8.01
CA VAL A 154 0.71 -6.38 -6.85
C VAL A 154 1.51 -6.39 -5.55
N GLY A 155 1.47 -5.27 -4.85
CA GLY A 155 1.88 -5.14 -3.46
C GLY A 155 0.73 -5.41 -2.47
N LEU A 156 1.08 -5.53 -1.20
CA LEU A 156 0.13 -5.75 -0.11
C LEU A 156 0.17 -4.61 0.91
N VAL A 157 -0.98 -4.32 1.52
CA VAL A 157 -1.04 -3.53 2.77
C VAL A 157 -1.18 -4.50 3.94
N VAL A 158 -0.14 -4.55 4.77
CA VAL A 158 -0.07 -5.38 5.97
C VAL A 158 0.31 -4.50 7.16
N GLY A 159 -0.62 -4.35 8.10
CA GLY A 159 -0.41 -3.56 9.31
C GLY A 159 0.64 -4.18 10.22
N ALA A 160 1.41 -3.32 10.91
CA ALA A 160 2.49 -3.70 11.80
C ALA A 160 2.03 -4.27 13.17
N THR A 161 0.99 -5.11 13.18
CA THR A 161 0.52 -5.78 14.41
C THR A 161 1.26 -7.09 14.62
N ARG A 162 1.72 -7.35 15.85
CA ARG A 162 2.30 -8.65 16.23
C ARG A 162 1.32 -9.78 15.89
N GLY A 163 1.80 -10.77 15.12
CA GLY A 163 0.99 -11.94 14.73
C GLY A 163 -0.06 -11.64 13.68
N HIS A 164 0.30 -10.97 12.57
CA HIS A 164 -0.62 -10.76 11.44
C HIS A 164 -1.19 -12.08 10.87
N GLY A 165 -0.50 -13.21 11.10
CA GLY A 165 -1.01 -14.55 10.80
C GLY A 165 -1.05 -14.88 9.31
N LEU A 166 -0.23 -14.20 8.51
CA LEU A 166 -0.10 -14.42 7.08
C LEU A 166 1.17 -15.21 6.83
N ASP A 167 1.10 -16.17 5.91
CA ASP A 167 2.26 -16.75 5.28
C ASP A 167 2.64 -15.90 4.06
N LEU A 168 3.83 -15.28 4.13
CA LEU A 168 4.38 -14.40 3.10
C LEU A 168 5.59 -15.04 2.40
N SER A 169 5.90 -16.32 2.67
CA SER A 169 7.14 -16.96 2.22
C SER A 169 7.30 -17.01 0.70
N GLU A 170 6.20 -17.09 -0.04
CA GLU A 170 6.17 -17.11 -1.52
C GLU A 170 5.83 -15.73 -2.12
N PHE A 171 5.65 -14.70 -1.29
CA PHE A 171 5.31 -13.36 -1.76
C PHE A 171 6.56 -12.58 -2.14
N SER A 172 6.59 -12.02 -3.35
CA SER A 172 7.73 -11.28 -3.91
C SER A 172 7.49 -9.77 -4.05
N GLY A 173 6.24 -9.32 -3.90
CA GLY A 173 5.86 -7.92 -4.10
C GLY A 173 6.16 -7.01 -2.91
N PRO A 174 6.05 -5.69 -3.08
CA PRO A 174 6.26 -4.74 -1.99
C PRO A 174 5.14 -4.81 -0.94
N ILE A 175 5.50 -4.64 0.33
CA ILE A 175 4.59 -4.64 1.46
C ILE A 175 4.55 -3.24 2.07
N LEU A 176 3.45 -2.51 1.85
CA LEU A 176 3.19 -1.27 2.56
C LEU A 176 2.78 -1.56 4.00
N ALA A 177 3.65 -1.19 4.94
CA ALA A 177 3.46 -1.40 6.37
C ALA A 177 3.08 -0.08 7.09
N PRO A 178 1.78 0.25 7.20
CA PRO A 178 1.35 1.44 7.91
C PRO A 178 1.53 1.30 9.42
N GLY A 179 1.84 2.43 10.07
CA GLY A 179 1.74 2.55 11.53
C GLY A 179 3.05 2.66 12.28
N LEU A 180 4.20 2.82 11.60
CA LEU A 180 5.47 3.12 12.25
C LEU A 180 5.32 4.37 13.13
N GLY A 181 5.70 4.25 14.41
CA GLY A 181 5.64 5.28 15.44
C GLY A 181 4.23 5.62 15.94
N ALA A 182 3.35 6.12 15.08
CA ALA A 182 2.03 6.62 15.50
C ALA A 182 1.06 5.55 16.03
N GLN A 183 1.23 4.29 15.61
CA GLN A 183 0.44 3.14 16.11
C GLN A 183 1.25 2.28 17.10
N GLY A 184 2.39 2.79 17.57
CA GLY A 184 3.24 2.14 18.57
C GLY A 184 4.19 1.07 18.03
N ALA A 185 4.17 0.78 16.72
CA ALA A 185 5.15 -0.12 16.12
C ALA A 185 6.51 0.57 16.00
N THR A 186 7.55 -0.08 16.54
CA THR A 186 8.95 0.34 16.36
C THR A 186 9.56 -0.34 15.14
N VAL A 187 10.73 0.13 14.67
CA VAL A 187 11.46 -0.55 13.59
C VAL A 187 11.84 -1.99 14.00
N ALA A 188 12.19 -2.21 15.28
CA ALA A 188 12.47 -3.54 15.81
C ALA A 188 11.23 -4.46 15.76
N ASP A 189 10.04 -3.93 16.04
CA ASP A 189 8.81 -4.70 15.88
C ASP A 189 8.59 -5.09 14.40
N LEU A 190 8.83 -4.18 13.46
CA LEU A 190 8.74 -4.50 12.02
C LEU A 190 9.74 -5.59 11.62
N ALA A 191 10.98 -5.50 12.07
CA ALA A 191 12.02 -6.50 11.81
C ALA A 191 11.65 -7.89 12.35
N GLU A 192 10.96 -7.94 13.49
CA GLU A 192 10.48 -9.18 14.07
C GLU A 192 9.25 -9.73 13.34
N ILE A 193 8.25 -8.87 13.09
CA ILE A 193 6.97 -9.24 12.47
C ILE A 193 7.18 -9.76 11.05
N PHE A 194 8.05 -9.12 10.28
CA PHE A 194 8.31 -9.43 8.87
C PHE A 194 9.70 -10.04 8.67
N ARG A 195 10.19 -10.83 9.65
CA ARG A 195 11.54 -11.41 9.65
C ARG A 195 11.99 -11.98 8.31
N ASP A 196 11.09 -12.67 7.61
CA ASP A 196 11.37 -13.40 6.38
C ASP A 196 10.95 -12.62 5.10
N SER A 197 10.65 -11.31 5.23
CA SER A 197 10.20 -10.44 4.12
C SER A 197 10.60 -8.97 4.32
N ARG A 198 11.70 -8.70 5.05
CA ARG A 198 12.12 -7.35 5.43
C ARG A 198 12.46 -6.48 4.23
N GLU A 199 13.08 -7.08 3.23
CA GLU A 199 13.49 -6.48 1.97
C GLU A 199 12.31 -6.01 1.11
N LEU A 200 11.12 -6.55 1.36
CA LEU A 200 9.88 -6.17 0.67
C LEU A 200 9.18 -4.99 1.36
N LEU A 201 9.60 -4.62 2.58
CA LEU A 201 8.89 -3.63 3.36
C LEU A 201 9.04 -2.21 2.82
N LEU A 202 7.91 -1.51 2.80
CA LEU A 202 7.81 -0.06 2.71
C LEU A 202 7.18 0.47 4.01
N PRO A 203 7.98 0.73 5.06
CA PRO A 203 7.48 1.28 6.31
C PRO A 203 6.92 2.68 6.10
N ASN A 204 5.69 2.91 6.56
CA ASN A 204 5.04 4.21 6.45
C ASN A 204 4.94 4.92 7.80
N THR A 205 5.55 6.10 7.90
CA THR A 205 5.31 7.08 8.96
C THR A 205 4.52 8.29 8.41
N SER A 206 3.87 9.03 9.31
CA SER A 206 3.16 10.26 8.99
C SER A 206 3.37 11.32 10.06
N ARG A 207 2.79 11.15 11.25
CA ARG A 207 2.83 12.17 12.31
C ARG A 207 4.23 12.47 12.81
N ASP A 208 5.12 11.47 12.86
CA ASP A 208 6.47 11.66 13.40
C ASP A 208 7.31 12.61 12.57
N VAL A 209 7.06 12.67 11.26
CA VAL A 209 7.69 13.62 10.34
C VAL A 209 6.86 14.90 10.25
N LEU A 210 5.57 14.79 9.89
CA LEU A 210 4.74 15.95 9.54
C LEU A 210 4.53 16.95 10.69
N ARG A 211 4.66 16.51 11.96
CA ARG A 211 4.57 17.41 13.14
C ARG A 211 5.68 18.47 13.20
N HIS A 212 6.78 18.29 12.48
CA HIS A 212 7.90 19.23 12.42
C HIS A 212 7.70 20.34 11.38
N GLY A 213 6.59 20.30 10.62
CA GLY A 213 6.20 21.38 9.73
C GLY A 213 5.82 22.67 10.47
N PRO A 214 5.82 23.81 9.78
CA PRO A 214 6.05 23.99 8.34
C PRO A 214 7.52 24.19 7.95
N SER A 215 8.48 24.05 8.88
CA SER A 215 9.90 24.23 8.56
C SER A 215 10.40 23.15 7.60
N VAL A 216 10.88 23.56 6.42
CA VAL A 216 11.40 22.65 5.38
C VAL A 216 12.59 21.86 5.89
N SER A 217 13.54 22.51 6.59
CA SER A 217 14.71 21.83 7.14
C SER A 217 14.33 20.83 8.23
N ALA A 218 13.42 21.20 9.15
CA ALA A 218 13.02 20.31 10.24
C ALA A 218 12.25 19.08 9.73
N LEU A 219 11.44 19.24 8.67
CA LEU A 219 10.77 18.13 7.99
C LEU A 219 11.78 17.20 7.31
N ARG A 220 12.78 17.74 6.62
CA ARG A 220 13.84 16.97 5.96
C ARG A 220 14.66 16.18 6.96
N GLU A 221 15.16 16.83 8.00
CA GLU A 221 15.92 16.18 9.07
C GLU A 221 15.10 15.08 9.77
N ALA A 222 13.79 15.28 9.95
CA ALA A 222 12.92 14.24 10.51
C ALA A 222 12.74 13.05 9.56
N ALA A 223 12.61 13.29 8.26
CA ALA A 223 12.51 12.24 7.26
C ALA A 223 13.82 11.43 7.14
N GLU A 224 14.97 12.10 7.11
CA GLU A 224 16.30 11.48 7.08
C GLU A 224 16.53 10.60 8.31
N ARG A 225 16.23 11.10 9.51
CA ARG A 225 16.32 10.28 10.73
C ARG A 225 15.47 9.02 10.67
N VAL A 226 14.22 9.14 10.22
CA VAL A 226 13.34 7.97 10.10
C VAL A 226 13.86 6.99 9.05
N ARG A 227 14.36 7.48 7.91
CA ARG A 227 14.98 6.64 6.88
C ARG A 227 16.16 5.88 7.47
N ASP A 228 17.09 6.58 8.13
CA ASP A 228 18.30 5.98 8.69
C ASP A 228 17.95 4.98 9.80
N ASP A 229 16.96 5.27 10.65
CA ASP A 229 16.46 4.34 11.68
C ASP A 229 15.87 3.07 11.06
N VAL A 230 15.11 3.21 9.97
CA VAL A 230 14.50 2.10 9.22
C VAL A 230 15.58 1.26 8.54
N GLU A 231 16.51 1.88 7.82
CA GLU A 231 17.60 1.20 7.11
C GLU A 231 18.48 0.43 8.10
N ASN A 232 18.87 1.05 9.21
CA ASN A 232 19.69 0.39 10.23
C ASN A 232 18.94 -0.73 10.97
N GLY A 233 17.64 -0.58 11.19
CA GLY A 233 16.84 -1.55 11.94
C GLY A 233 16.28 -2.71 11.12
N LEU A 234 16.25 -2.59 9.78
CA LEU A 234 15.80 -3.64 8.87
C LEU A 234 16.93 -4.35 8.11
N ALA A 235 18.16 -3.82 8.13
CA ALA A 235 19.37 -4.49 7.63
C ALA A 235 19.66 -5.83 8.35
#